data_AF-A0A938MXF5-F1
#
_entry.id   AF-A0A938MXF5-F1
#
_cell.length_a   1.000
_cell.length_b   1.000
_cell.length_c   1.000
_cell.angle_alpha   90.00
_cell.angle_beta   90.00
_cell.angle_gamma   90.00
#
_symmetry.space_group_name_H-M   'P 1'
#
loop_
_entity.id
_entity.type
_entity.pdbx_description
1 polymer ?
#
loop_
_entity_poly.entity_id
_entity_poly.type
_entity_poly.pdbx_seq_one_letter_code
_entity_poly.pdbx_strand_id
1 'polypeptide(L)'
;MDRVKEPVNWSALACQAFESKLYEIQKLKEIRTMTNVIERLRASKRETESADFESGLTAGREWGMKSAEFKELERLSDFCRESKGGVEGWLELFDITHTNAASLAERVCSVVQGDDECACSDVDEFWEDIASETDREPAEWLRGFTEGAVAVFREVEDQL
;
A
#
# COMPACT_ATOMS: atom_id res chain seq x y z
N MET A 1 11.73 2.25 68.21
CA MET A 1 12.46 2.96 67.14
C MET A 1 12.69 1.96 66.03
N ASP A 2 11.97 2.13 64.91
CA ASP A 2 11.89 1.17 63.83
C ASP A 2 13.19 1.08 63.02
N ARG A 3 13.59 -0.16 62.74
CA ARG A 3 14.82 -0.54 62.04
C ARG A 3 14.66 -0.29 60.54
N VAL A 4 15.48 0.58 59.95
CA VAL A 4 15.64 0.63 58.49
C VAL A 4 16.35 -0.65 58.06
N LYS A 5 15.62 -1.55 57.38
CA LYS A 5 16.17 -2.75 56.75
C LYS A 5 16.81 -2.33 55.42
N GLU A 6 18.13 -2.47 55.35
CA GLU A 6 19.01 -2.27 54.20
C GLU A 6 19.24 -0.81 53.72
N PRO A 7 20.50 -0.35 53.62
CA PRO A 7 20.83 0.94 53.04
C PRO A 7 20.66 0.89 51.51
N VAL A 8 19.67 1.61 50.99
CA VAL A 8 19.46 1.77 49.54
C VAL A 8 20.55 2.68 48.97
N ASN A 9 21.22 2.21 47.92
CA ASN A 9 22.19 3.00 47.19
C ASN A 9 21.48 3.97 46.23
N TRP A 10 21.20 5.18 46.73
CA TRP A 10 20.46 6.21 45.99
C TRP A 10 21.15 6.69 44.71
N SER A 11 22.49 6.68 44.64
CA SER A 11 23.18 7.08 43.41
C SER A 11 23.03 6.01 42.33
N ALA A 12 23.08 4.73 42.69
CA ALA A 12 22.80 3.64 41.75
C ALA A 12 21.36 3.70 41.21
N LEU A 13 20.39 3.93 42.09
CA LEU A 13 18.98 4.08 41.70
C LEU A 13 18.77 5.29 40.78
N ALA A 14 19.42 6.42 41.07
CA ALA A 14 19.35 7.61 40.24
C ALA A 14 19.98 7.38 38.86
N CYS A 15 21.16 6.75 38.78
CA CYS A 15 21.78 6.41 37.49
C CYS A 15 20.87 5.53 36.63
N GLN A 16 20.27 4.50 37.23
CA GLN A 16 19.37 3.59 36.53
C GLN A 16 18.12 4.31 35.98
N ALA A 17 17.57 5.26 36.75
CA ALA A 17 16.46 6.09 36.29
C ALA A 17 16.87 7.02 35.13
N PHE A 18 18.07 7.61 35.17
CA PHE A 18 18.59 8.44 34.08
C PHE A 18 18.84 7.64 32.81
N GLU A 19 19.47 6.47 32.91
CA GLU A 19 19.72 5.58 31.78
C GLU A 19 18.41 5.15 31.10
N SER A 20 17.40 4.79 31.91
CA SER A 20 16.07 4.46 31.41
C SER A 20 15.43 5.62 30.63
N LYS A 21 15.51 6.85 31.15
CA LYS A 21 14.99 8.04 30.45
C LYS A 21 15.78 8.43 29.22
N LEU A 22 17.10 8.28 29.24
CA LEU A 22 17.92 8.51 28.05
C LEU A 22 17.56 7.53 26.93
N TYR A 23 17.31 6.27 27.27
CA TYR A 23 16.88 5.26 26.31
C TYR A 23 15.48 5.55 25.72
N GLU A 24 14.52 5.98 26.54
CA GLU A 24 13.21 6.44 26.06
C GLU A 24 13.34 7.64 25.09
N ILE A 25 14.16 8.64 25.44
CA ILE A 25 14.41 9.81 24.59
C ILE A 25 15.06 9.40 23.28
N GLN A 26 16.01 8.47 23.30
CA GLN A 26 16.68 7.97 22.11
C GLN A 26 15.69 7.25 21.18
N LYS A 27 14.84 6.37 21.72
CA LYS A 27 13.76 5.72 20.95
C LYS A 27 12.81 6.72 20.31
N LEU A 28 12.36 7.73 21.05
CA LEU A 28 11.46 8.76 20.51
C LEU A 28 12.11 9.57 19.39
N LYS A 29 13.41 9.89 19.52
CA LYS A 29 14.17 10.55 18.45
C LYS A 29 14.30 9.67 17.22
N GLU A 30 14.59 8.38 17.40
CA GLU A 30 14.72 7.41 16.31
C GLU A 30 13.39 7.24 15.56
N ILE A 31 12.28 7.06 16.28
CA ILE A 31 10.93 6.98 15.70
C ILE A 31 10.62 8.24 14.88
N ARG A 32 10.82 9.44 15.45
CA ARG A 32 10.61 10.71 14.73
C ARG A 32 11.50 10.85 13.50
N THR A 33 12.75 10.40 13.59
CA THR A 33 13.69 10.45 12.47
C THR A 33 13.22 9.53 11.34
N MET A 34 12.77 8.32 11.68
CA MET A 34 12.21 7.38 10.71
C MET A 34 10.91 7.89 10.08
N THR A 35 10.01 8.49 10.86
CA THR A 35 8.79 9.15 10.32
C THR A 35 9.16 10.23 9.31
N ASN A 36 10.11 11.12 9.64
CA ASN A 36 10.57 12.16 8.71
C ASN A 36 11.20 11.58 7.44
N VAL A 37 11.95 10.47 7.55
CA VAL A 37 12.53 9.79 6.38
C VAL A 37 11.42 9.20 5.51
N ILE A 38 10.40 8.56 6.09
CA ILE A 38 9.26 8.02 5.36
C ILE A 38 8.48 9.13 4.65
N GLU A 39 8.20 10.24 5.33
CA GLU A 39 7.48 11.38 4.74
C GLU A 39 8.26 11.99 3.57
N ARG A 40 9.57 12.20 3.73
CA ARG A 40 10.44 12.68 2.65
C ARG A 40 10.47 11.72 1.46
N LEU A 41 10.58 10.42 1.71
CA LEU A 41 10.60 9.42 0.64
C LEU A 41 9.25 9.30 -0.07
N ARG A 42 8.13 9.44 0.65
CA ARG A 42 6.78 9.53 0.05
C ARG A 42 6.62 10.77 -0.82
N ALA A 43 7.10 11.93 -0.35
CA ALA A 43 7.08 13.16 -1.13
C ALA A 43 7.92 13.04 -2.41
N SER A 44 9.14 12.52 -2.28
CA SER A 44 10.03 12.27 -3.42
C SER A 44 9.45 11.23 -4.40
N LYS A 45 8.70 10.23 -3.91
CA LYS A 45 8.03 9.24 -4.76
C LYS A 45 6.89 9.89 -5.55
N ARG A 46 6.06 10.71 -4.92
CA ARG A 46 4.97 11.44 -5.59
C ARG A 46 5.47 12.43 -6.64
N GLU A 47 6.58 13.12 -6.37
CA GLU A 47 7.22 14.01 -7.35
C GLU A 47 7.70 13.27 -8.61
N THR A 48 7.86 11.96 -8.54
CA THR A 48 8.29 11.11 -9.67
C THR A 48 7.16 10.31 -10.32
N GLU A 49 5.97 10.28 -9.74
CA GLU A 49 4.82 9.56 -10.28
C GLU A 49 4.09 10.41 -11.33
N SER A 50 3.55 9.78 -12.37
CA SER A 50 2.84 10.48 -13.45
C SER A 50 1.45 10.94 -13.01
N ALA A 51 0.89 11.94 -13.68
CA ALA A 51 -0.50 12.37 -13.45
C ALA A 51 -1.50 11.22 -13.69
N ASP A 52 -1.19 10.34 -14.65
CA ASP A 52 -2.00 9.15 -14.94
C ASP A 52 -2.00 8.18 -13.75
N PHE A 53 -0.85 7.95 -13.12
CA PHE A 53 -0.75 7.14 -11.90
C PHE A 53 -1.56 7.74 -10.75
N GLU A 54 -1.45 9.05 -10.49
CA GLU A 54 -2.22 9.70 -9.42
C GLU A 54 -3.73 9.65 -9.66
N SER A 55 -4.15 9.83 -10.92
CA SER A 55 -5.56 9.69 -11.34
C SER A 55 -6.06 8.27 -11.09
N GLY A 56 -5.33 7.26 -11.57
CA GLY A 56 -5.64 5.85 -11.35
C GLY A 56 -5.71 5.51 -9.87
N LEU A 57 -4.73 5.96 -9.09
CA LEU A 57 -4.68 5.76 -7.63
C LEU A 57 -5.94 6.25 -6.94
N THR A 58 -6.43 7.41 -7.35
CA THR A 58 -7.66 7.99 -6.81
C THR A 58 -8.88 7.16 -7.20
N ALA A 59 -9.00 6.77 -8.47
CA ALA A 59 -10.09 5.94 -8.98
C ALA A 59 -10.13 4.56 -8.29
N GLY A 60 -8.97 3.92 -8.10
CA GLY A 60 -8.85 2.63 -7.43
C GLY A 60 -9.27 2.68 -5.97
N ARG A 61 -8.88 3.74 -5.25
CA ARG A 61 -9.35 3.95 -3.87
C ARG A 61 -10.86 4.17 -3.82
N GLU A 62 -11.41 4.97 -4.74
CA GLU A 62 -12.84 5.23 -4.78
C GLU A 62 -13.64 3.96 -5.06
N TRP A 63 -13.21 3.17 -6.06
CA TRP A 63 -13.80 1.87 -6.37
C TRP A 63 -13.74 0.92 -5.17
N GLY A 64 -12.56 0.79 -4.54
CA GLY A 64 -12.36 -0.09 -3.38
C GLY A 64 -13.21 0.28 -2.16
N MET A 65 -13.55 1.57 -1.99
CA MET A 65 -14.37 2.03 -0.87
C MET A 65 -15.88 1.92 -1.12
N LYS A 66 -16.32 2.05 -2.38
CA LYS A 66 -17.75 2.24 -2.70
C LYS A 66 -18.39 1.06 -3.40
N SER A 67 -17.62 0.32 -4.19
CA SER A 67 -18.16 -0.63 -5.16
C SER A 67 -17.58 -2.03 -4.98
N ALA A 68 -16.28 -2.14 -4.67
CA ALA A 68 -15.61 -3.43 -4.61
C ALA A 68 -16.12 -4.32 -3.46
N GLU A 69 -16.29 -5.60 -3.75
CA GLU A 69 -16.53 -6.62 -2.74
C GLU A 69 -15.24 -7.08 -2.06
N PHE A 70 -15.35 -7.62 -0.84
CA PHE A 70 -14.18 -8.12 -0.09
C PHE A 70 -13.35 -9.11 -0.89
N LYS A 71 -14.00 -10.08 -1.56
CA LYS A 71 -13.30 -11.11 -2.34
C LYS A 71 -12.57 -10.56 -3.56
N GLU A 72 -13.10 -9.50 -4.15
CA GLU A 72 -12.47 -8.82 -5.30
C GLU A 72 -11.18 -8.13 -4.87
N LEU A 73 -11.23 -7.42 -3.73
CA LEU A 73 -10.08 -6.77 -3.14
C LEU A 73 -9.03 -7.77 -2.61
N GLU A 74 -9.48 -8.88 -2.03
CA GLU A 74 -8.62 -9.98 -1.57
C GLU A 74 -7.85 -10.59 -2.75
N ARG A 75 -8.55 -10.98 -3.83
CA ARG A 75 -7.91 -11.51 -5.06
C ARG A 75 -6.92 -10.54 -5.65
N LEU A 76 -7.29 -9.25 -5.73
CA LEU A 76 -6.40 -8.23 -6.26
C LEU A 76 -5.15 -8.04 -5.38
N SER A 77 -5.31 -8.07 -4.05
CA SER A 77 -4.22 -7.99 -3.08
C SER A 77 -3.28 -9.19 -3.18
N ASP A 78 -3.83 -10.39 -3.32
CA ASP A 78 -3.08 -11.63 -3.50
C ASP A 78 -2.36 -11.65 -4.85
N PHE A 79 -3.01 -11.23 -5.92
CA PHE A 79 -2.38 -11.08 -7.24
C PHE A 79 -1.18 -10.14 -7.20
N CYS A 80 -1.30 -8.99 -6.51
CA CYS A 80 -0.19 -8.07 -6.29
C CYS A 80 0.95 -8.70 -5.46
N ARG A 81 0.63 -9.63 -4.56
CA ARG A 81 1.58 -10.30 -3.66
C ARG A 81 2.30 -11.47 -4.34
N GLU A 82 1.61 -12.19 -5.22
CA GLU A 82 2.05 -13.41 -5.89
C GLU A 82 2.76 -13.17 -7.22
N SER A 83 2.77 -11.93 -7.74
CA SER A 83 3.52 -11.62 -8.96
C SER A 83 4.99 -12.03 -8.78
N LYS A 84 5.46 -12.90 -9.68
CA LYS A 84 6.75 -13.59 -9.55
C LYS A 84 7.89 -12.58 -9.55
N GLY A 85 8.53 -12.37 -8.40
CA GLY A 85 9.63 -11.40 -8.22
C GLY A 85 9.38 -10.37 -7.12
N GLY A 86 8.21 -10.36 -6.49
CA GLY A 86 7.86 -9.33 -5.50
C GLY A 86 7.58 -7.99 -6.19
N VAL A 87 8.02 -6.87 -5.61
CA VAL A 87 7.73 -5.52 -6.14
C VAL A 87 8.26 -5.33 -7.57
N GLU A 88 9.38 -5.95 -7.95
CA GLU A 88 9.94 -5.87 -9.31
C GLU A 88 9.08 -6.62 -10.33
N GLY A 89 8.62 -7.84 -10.02
CA GLY A 89 7.73 -8.61 -10.89
C GLY A 89 6.35 -7.98 -11.06
N TRP A 90 5.89 -7.24 -10.04
CA TRP A 90 4.67 -6.42 -10.12
C TRP A 90 4.84 -5.24 -11.07
N LEU A 91 5.94 -4.50 -10.96
CA LEU A 91 6.22 -3.35 -11.83
C LEU A 91 6.47 -3.77 -13.28
N GLU A 92 7.10 -4.92 -13.50
CA GLU A 92 7.29 -5.50 -14.84
C GLU A 92 5.97 -5.80 -15.56
N LEU A 93 4.87 -6.07 -14.84
CA LEU A 93 3.55 -6.25 -15.47
C LEU A 93 3.02 -4.98 -16.12
N PHE A 94 3.44 -3.81 -15.64
CA PHE A 94 3.01 -2.49 -16.12
C PHE A 94 4.06 -1.83 -17.00
N ASP A 95 5.21 -2.48 -17.26
CA ASP A 95 6.21 -1.98 -18.21
C ASP A 95 5.65 -2.07 -19.64
N ILE A 96 5.52 -0.89 -20.25
CA ILE A 96 4.89 -0.60 -21.54
C ILE A 96 5.64 -1.29 -22.70
N THR A 97 6.86 -1.80 -22.45
CA THR A 97 7.70 -2.41 -23.48
C THR A 97 7.27 -3.81 -23.94
N HIS A 98 6.41 -4.52 -23.19
CA HIS A 98 6.10 -5.93 -23.47
C HIS A 98 4.62 -6.34 -23.51
N THR A 99 3.67 -5.42 -23.34
CA THR A 99 2.26 -5.81 -23.29
C THR A 99 1.38 -4.77 -23.98
N ASN A 100 0.59 -5.22 -24.96
CA ASN A 100 -0.47 -4.41 -25.55
C ASN A 100 -1.41 -3.98 -24.41
N ALA A 101 -1.63 -2.67 -24.20
CA ALA A 101 -2.42 -2.16 -23.06
C ALA A 101 -3.81 -2.80 -22.91
N ALA A 102 -4.43 -3.18 -24.05
CA ALA A 102 -5.67 -3.96 -24.09
C ALA A 102 -5.61 -5.26 -23.25
N SER A 103 -4.45 -5.93 -23.19
CA SER A 103 -4.27 -7.16 -22.40
C SER A 103 -4.09 -6.94 -20.89
N LEU A 104 -3.77 -5.72 -20.45
CA LEU A 104 -3.53 -5.43 -19.04
C LEU A 104 -4.82 -5.10 -18.30
N ALA A 105 -5.69 -4.29 -18.92
CA ALA A 105 -7.03 -4.01 -18.41
C ALA A 105 -7.87 -5.29 -18.30
N GLU A 106 -7.77 -6.18 -19.30
CA GLU A 106 -8.37 -7.52 -19.28
C GLU A 106 -7.84 -8.35 -18.10
N ARG A 107 -6.51 -8.42 -17.90
CA ARG A 107 -5.91 -9.16 -16.80
C ARG A 107 -6.35 -8.69 -15.43
N VAL A 108 -6.40 -7.37 -15.20
CA VAL A 108 -6.87 -6.81 -13.93
C VAL A 108 -8.34 -7.18 -13.72
N CYS A 109 -9.17 -7.08 -14.75
CA CYS A 109 -10.57 -7.50 -14.69
C CYS A 109 -10.73 -9.00 -14.36
N SER A 110 -10.00 -9.87 -15.06
CA SER A 110 -10.01 -11.32 -14.80
C SER A 110 -9.65 -11.67 -13.36
N VAL A 111 -8.64 -10.99 -12.79
CA VAL A 111 -8.25 -11.17 -11.39
C VAL A 111 -9.37 -10.76 -10.44
N VAL A 112 -9.98 -9.60 -10.67
CA VAL A 112 -11.08 -9.08 -9.85
C VAL A 112 -12.26 -10.04 -9.88
N GLN A 113 -12.70 -10.43 -11.07
CA GLN A 113 -13.83 -11.35 -11.26
C GLN A 113 -13.52 -12.78 -10.80
N GLY A 114 -12.25 -13.17 -10.80
CA GLY A 114 -11.80 -14.52 -10.47
C GLY A 114 -12.13 -15.53 -11.57
N ASP A 115 -12.25 -15.06 -12.81
CA ASP A 115 -12.55 -15.86 -14.00
C ASP A 115 -11.43 -15.67 -15.03
N ASP A 116 -10.76 -16.78 -15.38
CA ASP A 116 -9.68 -16.81 -16.37
C ASP A 116 -10.23 -16.64 -17.81
N GLU A 117 -11.55 -16.75 -18.03
CA GLU A 117 -12.22 -16.61 -19.33
C GLU A 117 -13.19 -15.42 -19.37
N CYS A 118 -12.83 -14.30 -18.73
CA CYS A 118 -13.57 -13.05 -18.83
C CYS A 118 -13.71 -12.63 -20.31
N ALA A 119 -14.94 -12.50 -20.83
CA ALA A 119 -15.14 -12.07 -22.21
C ALA A 119 -14.79 -10.58 -22.33
N CYS A 120 -14.27 -10.14 -23.48
CA CYS A 120 -13.93 -8.72 -23.69
C CYS A 120 -15.13 -7.77 -23.40
N SER A 121 -16.38 -8.23 -23.59
CA SER A 121 -17.58 -7.47 -23.23
C SER A 121 -17.69 -7.19 -21.73
N ASP A 122 -17.28 -8.15 -20.90
CA ASP A 122 -17.38 -8.06 -19.44
C ASP A 122 -16.28 -7.15 -18.88
N VAL A 123 -15.16 -7.06 -19.60
CA VAL A 123 -14.07 -6.13 -19.33
C VAL A 123 -14.50 -4.69 -19.63
N ASP A 124 -15.14 -4.46 -20.77
CA ASP A 124 -15.63 -3.13 -21.13
C ASP A 124 -16.72 -2.64 -20.16
N GLU A 125 -17.68 -3.49 -19.81
CA GLU A 125 -18.73 -3.18 -18.82
C GLU A 125 -18.13 -2.85 -17.44
N PHE A 126 -17.18 -3.66 -16.96
CA PHE A 126 -16.48 -3.40 -15.69
C PHE A 126 -15.81 -2.02 -15.67
N TRP A 127 -15.10 -1.66 -16.74
CA TRP A 127 -14.38 -0.40 -16.77
C TRP A 127 -15.26 0.81 -17.10
N GLU A 128 -16.44 0.64 -17.73
CA GLU A 128 -17.38 1.75 -18.03
C GLU A 128 -17.87 2.46 -16.78
N ASP A 129 -18.03 1.73 -15.68
CA ASP A 129 -18.46 2.29 -14.42
C ASP A 129 -17.34 2.99 -13.63
N ILE A 130 -16.07 2.74 -13.99
CA ILE A 130 -14.89 3.11 -13.19
C ILE A 130 -14.04 4.18 -13.89
N ALA A 131 -13.89 4.09 -15.22
CA ALA A 131 -12.93 4.85 -15.99
C ALA A 131 -13.48 5.24 -17.35
N SER A 132 -13.12 6.45 -17.83
CA SER A 132 -13.40 6.79 -19.21
C SER A 132 -12.53 5.96 -20.16
N GLU A 133 -12.98 5.75 -21.40
CA GLU A 133 -12.26 4.95 -22.41
C GLU A 133 -10.81 5.43 -22.63
N THR A 134 -10.55 6.73 -22.42
CA THR A 134 -9.22 7.33 -22.56
C THR A 134 -8.32 7.07 -21.34
N ASP A 135 -8.90 6.83 -20.18
CA ASP A 135 -8.16 6.59 -18.92
C ASP A 135 -7.67 5.13 -18.81
N ARG A 136 -8.22 4.21 -19.61
CA ARG A 136 -7.89 2.77 -19.58
C ARG A 136 -6.59 2.42 -20.30
N GLU A 137 -6.06 3.33 -21.12
CA GLU A 137 -4.91 3.08 -21.99
C GLU A 137 -3.53 3.20 -21.30
N PRO A 138 -3.28 4.13 -20.35
CA PRO A 138 -1.96 4.23 -19.73
C PRO A 138 -1.74 3.09 -18.73
N ALA A 139 -0.68 2.30 -18.92
CA ALA A 139 -0.29 1.27 -17.95
C ALA A 139 -0.07 1.86 -16.54
N GLU A 140 0.44 3.10 -16.47
CA GLU A 140 0.60 3.83 -15.20
C GLU A 140 -0.75 4.13 -14.52
N TRP A 141 -1.82 4.39 -15.29
CA TRP A 141 -3.15 4.59 -14.71
C TRP A 141 -3.68 3.30 -14.10
N LEU A 142 -3.60 2.17 -14.84
CA LEU A 142 -4.00 0.85 -14.33
C LEU A 142 -3.18 0.44 -13.11
N ARG A 143 -1.88 0.77 -13.10
CA ARG A 143 -1.02 0.57 -11.95
C ARG A 143 -1.47 1.40 -10.75
N GLY A 144 -1.78 2.67 -10.97
CA GLY A 144 -2.36 3.54 -9.95
C GLY A 144 -3.65 2.93 -9.39
N PHE A 145 -4.58 2.56 -10.26
CA PHE A 145 -5.87 1.95 -9.89
C PHE A 145 -5.69 0.73 -8.99
N THR A 146 -4.86 -0.22 -9.41
CA THR A 146 -4.61 -1.44 -8.65
C THR A 146 -3.92 -1.16 -7.30
N GLU A 147 -2.91 -0.28 -7.26
CA GLU A 147 -2.27 0.15 -6.00
C GLU A 147 -3.27 0.84 -5.07
N GLY A 148 -4.17 1.65 -5.61
CA GLY A 148 -5.19 2.39 -4.87
C GLY A 148 -6.21 1.46 -4.21
N ALA A 149 -6.74 0.51 -4.98
CA ALA A 149 -7.70 -0.48 -4.50
C ALA A 149 -7.10 -1.39 -3.41
N VAL A 150 -5.88 -1.90 -3.63
CA VAL A 150 -5.18 -2.74 -2.65
C VAL A 150 -4.81 -1.95 -1.38
N ALA A 151 -4.52 -0.66 -1.49
CA ALA A 151 -4.30 0.17 -0.31
C ALA A 151 -5.54 0.24 0.59
N VAL A 152 -6.75 0.34 0.02
CA VAL A 152 -7.99 0.31 0.78
C VAL A 152 -8.15 -1.02 1.52
N PHE A 153 -7.91 -2.14 0.83
CA PHE A 153 -7.98 -3.46 1.44
C PHE A 153 -7.04 -3.60 2.64
N ARG A 154 -5.76 -3.22 2.48
CA ARG A 154 -4.76 -3.28 3.55
C ARG A 154 -5.09 -2.38 4.75
N GLU A 155 -5.82 -1.28 4.54
CA GLU A 155 -6.27 -0.41 5.64
C GLU A 155 -7.37 -1.07 6.50
N VAL A 156 -8.13 -2.01 5.93
CA VAL A 156 -9.30 -2.66 6.59
C VAL A 156 -9.11 -4.14 6.90
N GLU A 157 -8.13 -4.82 6.30
CA GLU A 157 -7.88 -6.26 6.46
C GLU A 157 -7.67 -6.66 7.93
N ASP A 158 -6.94 -5.84 8.71
CA ASP A 158 -6.71 -6.09 10.15
C ASP A 158 -7.94 -5.83 11.04
N GLN A 159 -9.04 -5.32 10.48
CA GLN A 159 -10.26 -4.93 11.20
C GLN A 159 -11.47 -5.83 10.93
N LEU A 160 -11.35 -6.79 10.02
CA LEU A 160 -12.39 -7.73 9.60
C LEU A 160 -12.12 -9.14 10.15
#